data_AF-A0A5R2MZ55-F1
#
_entry.id   AF-A0A5R2MZ55-F1
#
_cell.length_a   1.000
_cell.length_b   1.000
_cell.length_c   1.000
_cell.angle_alpha   90.00
_cell.angle_beta   90.00
_cell.angle_gamma   90.00
#
_symmetry.space_group_name_H-M   'P 1'
#
loop_
_entity.id
_entity.type
_entity.pdbx_description
1 polymer ?
#
loop_
_entity_poly.entity_id
_entity_poly.type
_entity_poly.pdbx_seq_one_letter_code
_entity_poly.pdbx_strand_id
1 'polypeptide(L)'
;AAAGVSSGAAMDEIDKLVAQLPAGYSHEWTGLSHQERLSGNQAMSLYAISALVVFLCLAALYESWSIPFAVMLSVPIGIFGALAAASLFGQTNDVYFKVGLLTTIGLAAKNAILIVEFAIERQAA
;
A
#
# COMPACT_ATOMS: atom_id res chain seq x y z
N ALA A 1 15.53 -6.88 16.06
CA ALA A 1 15.93 -5.64 15.36
C ALA A 1 16.59 -4.70 16.36
N ALA A 2 17.70 -4.06 16.01
CA ALA A 2 18.25 -2.93 16.77
C ALA A 2 17.38 -1.68 16.53
N ALA A 3 17.38 -0.73 17.47
CA ALA A 3 16.56 0.48 17.37
C ALA A 3 16.88 1.27 16.09
N GLY A 4 15.88 1.46 15.22
CA GLY A 4 15.96 2.31 14.03
C GLY A 4 16.18 1.60 12.69
N VAL A 5 16.31 0.27 12.62
CA VAL A 5 16.52 -0.46 11.35
C VAL A 5 15.42 -1.50 11.13
N SER A 6 14.82 -1.53 9.94
CA SER A 6 13.76 -2.48 9.59
C SER A 6 14.30 -3.91 9.43
N SER A 7 13.44 -4.90 9.65
CA SER A 7 13.76 -6.32 9.40
C SER A 7 14.24 -6.55 7.96
N GLY A 8 13.53 -5.96 6.98
CA GLY A 8 13.90 -6.03 5.57
C GLY A 8 15.29 -5.46 5.29
N ALA A 9 15.63 -4.30 5.86
CA ALA A 9 16.96 -3.70 5.66
C ALA A 9 18.09 -4.59 6.22
N ALA A 10 17.86 -5.29 7.33
CA ALA A 10 18.83 -6.24 7.86
C ALA A 10 18.97 -7.48 6.96
N MET A 11 17.89 -7.96 6.36
CA MET A 11 17.91 -9.08 5.40
C MET A 11 18.65 -8.70 4.11
N ASP A 12 18.38 -7.52 3.57
CA ASP A 12 19.05 -7.02 2.36
C ASP A 12 20.57 -6.87 2.58
N GLU A 13 20.99 -6.50 3.79
CA GLU A 13 22.41 -6.40 4.12
C GLU A 13 23.08 -7.76 4.24
N ILE A 14 22.41 -8.76 4.81
CA ILE A 14 22.90 -10.16 4.84
C ILE A 14 23.07 -10.67 3.40
N ASP A 15 22.11 -10.41 2.50
CA ASP A 15 22.21 -10.79 1.08
C ASP A 15 23.47 -10.20 0.42
N LYS A 16 23.78 -8.92 0.69
CA LYS A 16 25.00 -8.27 0.17
C LYS A 16 26.29 -8.85 0.73
N LEU A 17 26.31 -9.23 2.00
CA LEU A 17 27.48 -9.84 2.64
C LEU A 17 27.72 -11.24 2.10
N VAL A 18 26.65 -12.02 1.89
CA VAL A 18 26.76 -13.35 1.30
C VAL A 18 27.24 -13.28 -0.15
N ALA A 19 26.85 -12.26 -0.91
CA ALA A 19 27.34 -12.04 -2.27
C ALA A 19 28.86 -11.78 -2.38
N GLN A 20 29.54 -11.43 -1.28
CA GLN A 20 30.99 -11.23 -1.24
C GLN A 20 31.77 -12.52 -0.94
N LEU A 21 31.10 -13.63 -0.63
CA LEU A 21 31.73 -14.91 -0.38
C LEU A 21 32.27 -15.53 -1.69
N PRO A 22 33.27 -16.42 -1.62
CA PRO A 22 33.75 -17.16 -2.77
C PRO A 22 32.64 -17.92 -3.50
N ALA A 23 32.79 -18.10 -4.81
CA ALA A 23 31.84 -18.87 -5.62
C ALA A 23 31.67 -20.29 -5.03
N GLY A 24 30.41 -20.69 -4.79
CA GLY A 24 30.05 -21.98 -4.18
C GLY A 24 29.31 -21.87 -2.85
N TYR A 25 29.26 -20.68 -2.24
CA TYR A 25 28.40 -20.41 -1.09
C TYR A 25 27.06 -19.82 -1.55
N SER A 26 25.97 -20.38 -1.04
CA SER A 26 24.61 -19.87 -1.20
C SER A 26 23.94 -19.79 0.16
N HIS A 27 22.96 -18.89 0.32
CA HIS A 27 22.12 -18.84 1.51
C HIS A 27 20.64 -19.02 1.12
N GLU A 28 19.87 -19.50 2.09
CA GLU A 28 18.42 -19.64 1.96
C GLU A 28 17.77 -19.08 3.23
N TRP A 29 16.75 -18.26 3.04
CA TRP A 29 15.97 -17.72 4.15
C TRP A 29 14.98 -18.77 4.64
N THR A 30 14.83 -18.93 5.96
CA THR A 30 13.88 -19.87 6.57
C THR A 30 12.99 -19.18 7.60
N GLY A 31 11.91 -19.84 8.02
CA GLY A 31 11.02 -19.36 9.08
C GLY A 31 10.42 -17.98 8.81
N LEU A 32 10.52 -17.06 9.77
CA LEU A 32 9.93 -15.72 9.69
C LEU A 32 10.54 -14.86 8.57
N SER A 33 11.86 -14.95 8.34
CA SER A 33 12.52 -14.21 7.26
C SER A 33 12.07 -14.68 5.88
N HIS A 34 11.82 -15.97 5.70
CA HIS A 34 11.22 -16.50 4.46
C HIS A 34 9.82 -15.94 4.23
N GLN A 35 8.99 -15.93 5.28
CA GLN A 35 7.63 -15.40 5.21
C GLN A 35 7.58 -13.89 4.95
N GLU A 36 8.51 -13.12 5.54
CA GLU A 36 8.67 -11.68 5.29
C GLU A 36 8.96 -11.42 3.80
N ARG A 37 9.87 -12.21 3.21
CA ARG A 37 10.25 -12.09 1.79
C ARG A 37 9.10 -12.45 0.84
N LEU A 38 8.36 -13.53 1.15
CA LEU A 38 7.16 -13.91 0.40
C LEU A 38 6.05 -12.86 0.51
N SER A 39 5.80 -12.34 1.72
CA SER A 39 4.72 -11.39 2.00
C SER A 39 4.99 -10.02 1.37
N GLY A 40 6.26 -9.58 1.36
CA GLY A 40 6.68 -8.35 0.69
C GLY A 40 6.38 -8.36 -0.81
N ASN A 41 6.67 -9.48 -1.49
CA ASN A 41 6.46 -9.59 -2.94
C ASN A 41 4.98 -9.66 -3.35
N GLN A 42 4.09 -10.24 -2.53
CA GLN A 42 2.67 -10.36 -2.88
C GLN A 42 1.84 -9.10 -2.55
N ALA A 43 2.27 -8.30 -1.59
CA ALA A 43 1.52 -7.13 -1.14
C ALA A 43 1.26 -6.14 -2.28
N MET A 44 2.28 -5.84 -3.10
CA MET A 44 2.13 -4.91 -4.23
C MET A 44 1.14 -5.43 -5.27
N SER A 45 1.23 -6.71 -5.64
CA SER A 45 0.28 -7.31 -6.60
C SER A 45 -1.15 -7.33 -6.06
N LEU A 46 -1.32 -7.61 -4.77
CA LEU A 46 -2.65 -7.59 -4.12
C LEU A 46 -3.25 -6.20 -4.15
N TYR A 47 -2.47 -5.17 -3.78
CA TYR A 47 -2.95 -3.79 -3.85
C TYR A 47 -3.32 -3.35 -5.28
N ALA A 48 -2.52 -3.75 -6.28
CA ALA A 48 -2.80 -3.43 -7.67
C ALA A 48 -4.11 -4.10 -8.15
N ILE A 49 -4.31 -5.38 -7.84
CA ILE A 49 -5.53 -6.11 -8.21
C ILE A 49 -6.74 -5.53 -7.46
N SER A 50 -6.62 -5.27 -6.16
CA SER A 50 -7.71 -4.65 -5.38
C SER A 50 -8.09 -3.27 -5.93
N ALA A 51 -7.11 -2.43 -6.26
CA ALA A 51 -7.34 -1.12 -6.85
C ALA A 51 -8.07 -1.22 -8.21
N LEU A 52 -7.67 -2.19 -9.04
CA LEU A 52 -8.31 -2.46 -10.32
C LEU A 52 -9.77 -2.92 -10.14
N VAL A 53 -10.02 -3.84 -9.21
CA VAL A 53 -11.39 -4.31 -8.93
C VAL A 53 -12.27 -3.17 -8.41
N VAL A 54 -11.77 -2.35 -7.49
CA VAL A 54 -12.50 -1.16 -6.99
C VAL A 54 -12.80 -0.18 -8.12
N PHE A 55 -11.84 0.10 -8.99
CA PHE A 55 -12.02 0.95 -10.16
C PHE A 55 -13.12 0.41 -11.08
N LEU A 56 -13.10 -0.89 -11.40
CA LEU A 56 -14.12 -1.52 -12.24
C LEU A 56 -15.51 -1.51 -11.59
N CYS A 57 -15.61 -1.73 -10.28
CA CYS A 57 -16.86 -1.64 -9.54
C CYS A 57 -17.45 -0.22 -9.59
N LEU A 58 -16.62 0.81 -9.39
CA LEU A 58 -17.05 2.21 -9.52
C LEU A 58 -17.44 2.55 -10.96
N ALA A 59 -16.70 2.04 -11.95
CA ALA A 59 -16.99 2.30 -13.36
C ALA A 59 -18.35 1.70 -13.76
N ALA A 60 -18.64 0.49 -13.27
CA ALA A 60 -19.94 -0.15 -13.47
C ALA A 60 -21.07 0.57 -12.72
N LEU A 61 -20.81 1.07 -11.51
CA LEU A 61 -21.82 1.76 -10.68
C LEU A 61 -22.22 3.12 -11.26
N TYR A 62 -21.25 3.89 -11.73
CA TYR A 62 -21.46 5.24 -12.26
C TYR A 62 -21.61 5.30 -13.79
N GLU A 63 -21.58 4.14 -14.46
CA GLU A 63 -21.63 4.02 -15.92
C GLU A 63 -20.61 4.93 -16.64
N SER A 64 -19.46 5.17 -16.01
CA SER A 64 -18.49 6.17 -16.44
C SER A 64 -17.08 5.82 -15.99
N TRP A 65 -16.11 6.06 -16.88
CA TRP A 65 -14.68 5.84 -16.60
C TRP A 65 -14.03 7.04 -15.90
N SER A 66 -14.60 8.24 -16.05
CA SER A 66 -14.05 9.48 -15.50
C SER A 66 -14.27 9.59 -13.99
N ILE A 67 -15.42 9.14 -13.51
CA ILE A 67 -15.80 9.20 -12.09
C ILE A 67 -14.88 8.34 -11.21
N PRO A 68 -14.64 7.06 -11.52
CA PRO A 68 -13.68 6.22 -10.78
C PRO A 68 -12.28 6.82 -10.77
N PHE A 69 -11.85 7.44 -11.88
CA PHE A 69 -10.54 8.07 -11.95
C PHE A 69 -10.42 9.25 -10.96
N ALA A 70 -11.45 10.10 -10.89
CA ALA A 70 -11.51 11.19 -9.92
C ALA A 70 -11.44 10.69 -8.47
N VAL A 71 -12.14 9.60 -8.15
CA VAL A 71 -12.11 8.97 -6.82
C VAL A 71 -10.72 8.39 -6.53
N MET A 72 -10.11 7.68 -7.47
CA MET A 72 -8.81 7.03 -7.28
C MET A 72 -7.67 8.05 -7.07
N LEU A 73 -7.76 9.25 -7.64
CA LEU A 73 -6.78 10.33 -7.38
C LEU A 73 -6.77 10.83 -5.93
N SER A 74 -7.84 10.61 -5.16
CA SER A 74 -7.88 10.96 -3.73
C SER A 74 -7.08 10.00 -2.85
N VAL A 75 -6.90 8.75 -3.30
CA VAL A 75 -6.28 7.67 -2.53
C VAL A 75 -4.80 7.95 -2.21
N PRO A 76 -3.94 8.37 -3.18
CA PRO A 76 -2.56 8.75 -2.89
C PRO A 76 -2.43 9.86 -1.84
N ILE A 77 -3.38 10.80 -1.79
CA ILE A 77 -3.38 11.89 -0.81
C ILE A 77 -3.60 11.34 0.60
N GLY A 78 -4.54 10.41 0.77
CA GLY A 78 -4.78 9.72 2.04
C GLY A 78 -3.58 8.89 2.51
N ILE A 79 -2.96 8.14 1.58
CA ILE A 79 -1.74 7.36 1.85
C ILE A 79 -0.59 8.28 2.27
N PHE A 80 -0.39 9.37 1.55
CA PHE A 80 0.64 10.36 1.85
C PHE A 80 0.46 10.94 3.26
N GLY A 81 -0.76 11.33 3.64
CA GLY A 81 -1.06 11.83 4.98
C GLY A 81 -0.77 10.80 6.08
N ALA A 82 -1.13 9.53 5.86
CA ALA A 82 -0.85 8.45 6.79
C ALA A 82 0.66 8.19 6.95
N LEU A 83 1.41 8.16 5.85
CA LEU A 83 2.86 7.98 5.86
C LEU A 83 3.58 9.17 6.52
N ALA A 84 3.16 10.40 6.22
CA ALA A 84 3.71 11.61 6.82
C ALA A 84 3.48 11.61 8.34
N ALA A 85 2.26 11.29 8.80
CA ALA A 85 1.96 11.17 10.22
C ALA A 85 2.80 10.07 10.89
N ALA A 86 2.85 8.87 10.30
CA ALA A 86 3.65 7.77 10.86
C ALA A 86 5.14 8.12 10.96
N SER A 87 5.69 8.81 9.95
CA SER A 87 7.06 9.28 9.98
C SER A 87 7.30 10.34 11.06
N LEU A 88 6.35 11.25 11.29
CA LEU A 88 6.45 12.28 12.34
C LEU A 88 6.35 11.69 13.74
N PHE A 89 5.55 10.64 13.93
CA PHE A 89 5.35 9.97 15.22
C PHE A 89 6.32 8.79 15.45
N GLY A 90 7.26 8.52 14.53
CA GLY A 90 8.22 7.42 14.66
C GLY A 90 7.59 6.02 14.67
N GLN A 91 6.42 5.88 14.04
CA GLN A 91 5.66 4.62 13.97
C GLN A 91 6.31 3.67 12.94
N THR A 92 6.33 2.37 13.26
CA THR A 92 6.90 1.35 12.37
C THR A 92 5.84 0.84 11.41
N ASN A 93 6.22 0.47 10.19
CA ASN A 93 5.32 -0.13 9.20
C ASN A 93 4.96 -1.59 9.56
N ASP A 94 4.16 -1.75 10.62
CA ASP A 94 3.68 -3.03 11.13
C ASP A 94 2.26 -3.36 10.60
N VAL A 95 1.68 -4.46 11.10
CA VAL A 95 0.33 -4.91 10.69
C VAL A 95 -0.74 -3.88 11.09
N TYR A 96 -0.60 -3.20 12.22
CA TYR A 96 -1.55 -2.17 12.66
C TYR A 96 -1.50 -0.95 11.73
N PHE A 97 -0.31 -0.51 11.33
CA PHE A 97 -0.15 0.53 10.34
C PHE A 97 -0.82 0.16 9.01
N LYS A 98 -0.66 -1.08 8.53
CA LYS A 98 -1.32 -1.57 7.31
C LYS A 98 -2.85 -1.55 7.39
N VAL A 99 -3.43 -1.94 8.54
CA VAL A 99 -4.89 -1.86 8.76
C VAL A 99 -5.38 -0.41 8.83
N GLY A 100 -4.63 0.47 9.50
CA GLY A 100 -4.92 1.89 9.55
C GLY A 100 -4.83 2.57 8.18
N LEU A 101 -3.85 2.18 7.37
CA LEU A 101 -3.69 2.65 6.00
C LEU A 101 -4.91 2.25 5.14
N LEU A 102 -5.35 0.99 5.21
CA LEU A 102 -6.55 0.51 4.51
C LEU A 102 -7.80 1.30 4.92
N THR A 103 -7.96 1.57 6.21
CA THR A 103 -9.10 2.36 6.72
C THR A 103 -9.05 3.79 6.21
N THR A 104 -7.86 4.40 6.18
CA THR A 104 -7.64 5.76 5.66
C THR A 104 -7.98 5.85 4.18
N ILE A 105 -7.59 4.85 3.38
CA ILE A 105 -7.95 4.74 1.96
C ILE A 105 -9.47 4.71 1.80
N GLY A 106 -10.17 3.89 2.59
CA GLY A 106 -11.64 3.78 2.55
C GLY A 106 -12.36 5.09 2.93
N LEU A 107 -11.89 5.78 3.97
CA LEU A 107 -12.44 7.08 4.39
C LEU A 107 -12.20 8.16 3.33
N ALA A 108 -11.00 8.22 2.74
CA ALA A 108 -10.68 9.15 1.66
C ALA A 108 -11.56 8.90 0.42
N ALA A 109 -11.70 7.63 0.02
CA ALA A 109 -12.54 7.23 -1.10
C ALA A 109 -14.02 7.58 -0.86
N LYS A 110 -14.56 7.34 0.35
CA LYS A 110 -15.94 7.71 0.71
C LYS A 110 -16.18 9.21 0.57
N ASN A 111 -15.24 10.04 1.03
CA ASN A 111 -15.34 11.49 0.92
C ASN A 111 -15.28 11.95 -0.54
N ALA A 112 -14.40 11.35 -1.35
CA ALA A 112 -14.32 11.64 -2.78
C ALA A 112 -15.60 11.24 -3.51
N ILE A 113 -16.15 10.07 -3.21
CA ILE A 113 -17.43 9.59 -3.75
C ILE A 113 -18.55 10.59 -3.45
N LEU A 114 -18.69 11.03 -2.19
CA LEU A 114 -19.71 12.01 -1.78
C LEU A 114 -19.60 13.34 -2.56
N ILE A 115 -18.39 13.85 -2.75
CA ILE A 115 -18.17 15.10 -3.50
C ILE A 115 -18.53 14.92 -4.97
N VAL A 116 -18.12 13.79 -5.58
CA VAL A 116 -18.38 13.51 -6.99
C VAL A 116 -19.88 13.28 -7.24
N GLU A 117 -20.55 12.54 -6.37
CA GLU A 117 -22.00 12.31 -6.44
C GLU A 117 -22.77 13.63 -6.36
N PHE A 118 -22.43 14.49 -5.41
CA PHE A 118 -23.04 15.83 -5.30
C PHE A 118 -22.80 16.71 -6.54
N ALA A 119 -21.62 16.61 -7.17
CA ALA A 119 -21.30 17.35 -8.38
C ALA A 119 -22.13 16.87 -9.59
N ILE A 120 -22.38 15.56 -9.69
CA ILE A 120 -23.21 14.96 -10.74
C ILE A 120 -24.66 15.40 -10.58
N GLU A 121 -25.22 15.33 -9.36
CA GLU A 121 -26.57 15.79 -9.07
C GLU A 121 -26.78 17.27 -9.45
N ARG A 122 -25.78 18.12 -9.16
CA ARG A 122 -25.77 19.54 -9.52
C ARG A 122 -25.66 19.81 -11.02
N GLN A 123 -25.05 18.92 -11.79
CA GLN A 123 -24.96 19.04 -13.25
C GLN A 123 -26.24 18.57 -13.96
N ALA A 124 -26.98 17.65 -13.35
CA ALA A 124 -28.23 17.11 -13.89
C ALA A 124 -29.45 17.99 -13.61
N ALA A 125 -29.38 18.89 -12.61
CA ALA A 125 -30.40 19.88 -12.26
C ALA A 125 -30.28 21.16 -13.10
#